data_AF-A0A8X6IDW4-F1
#
_entry.id   AF-A0A8X6IDW4-F1
#
_cell.length_a   1.000
_cell.length_b   1.000
_cell.length_c   1.000
_cell.angle_alpha   90.00
_cell.angle_beta   90.00
_cell.angle_gamma   90.00
#
_symmetry.space_group_name_H-M   'P 1'
#
loop_
_entity.id
_entity.type
_entity.pdbx_description
1 polymer ?
#
loop_
_entity_poly.entity_id
_entity_poly.type
_entity_poly.pdbx_seq_one_letter_code
_entity_poly.pdbx_strand_id
1 'polypeptide(L)'
;MFGVKHKNNNESSNYCVWNFAPKHTFAGKNVLEIATCTAACIFNEGFLPVLKVIEVMGVTIDQTARDYADTVDNARILEAEKTAQANCKEARILRRAPKLLKMIILRKRKDCSMHQA
;
A
#
# COMPACT_ATOMS: atom_id res chain seq x y z
N MET A 1 9.08 -15.14 19.66
CA MET A 1 8.57 -13.75 19.62
C MET A 1 8.51 -13.32 18.16
N PHE A 2 7.36 -13.53 17.51
CA PHE A 2 7.18 -13.19 16.11
C PHE A 2 7.01 -11.68 16.00
N GLY A 3 8.03 -10.99 15.49
CA GLY A 3 7.95 -9.59 15.14
C GLY A 3 6.92 -9.40 14.04
N VAL A 4 5.69 -9.06 14.43
CA VAL A 4 4.66 -8.53 13.54
C VAL A 4 5.24 -7.24 12.97
N LYS A 5 5.78 -7.32 11.76
CA LYS A 5 6.07 -6.12 11.00
C LYS A 5 4.74 -5.43 10.82
N HIS A 6 4.56 -4.30 11.49
CA HIS A 6 3.45 -3.41 11.22
C HIS A 6 3.60 -3.03 9.75
N LYS A 7 2.86 -3.75 8.89
CA LYS A 7 2.73 -3.39 7.49
C LYS A 7 2.09 -2.03 7.52
N ASN A 8 2.90 -1.04 7.16
CA ASN A 8 2.51 0.25 6.65
C ASN A 8 1.02 0.29 6.29
N ASN A 9 0.18 0.79 7.20
CA ASN A 9 -1.26 0.55 7.11
C ASN A 9 -1.92 1.39 6.00
N ASN A 10 -1.22 2.41 5.47
CA ASN A 10 -1.73 3.36 4.48
C ASN A 10 -1.90 2.78 3.06
N GLU A 11 -1.47 1.56 2.79
CA GLU A 11 -1.76 0.83 1.53
C GLU A 11 -2.65 -0.41 1.73
N SER A 12 -3.22 -0.60 2.92
CA SER A 12 -4.08 -1.75 3.19
C SER A 12 -5.54 -1.48 2.81
N SER A 13 -6.29 -2.51 2.40
CA SER A 13 -7.74 -2.42 2.19
C SER A 13 -8.48 -1.78 3.38
N ASN A 14 -7.99 -2.03 4.60
CA ASN A 14 -8.50 -1.38 5.81
C ASN A 14 -8.40 0.15 5.75
N TYR A 15 -7.32 0.70 5.22
CA TYR A 15 -7.18 2.16 5.07
C TYR A 15 -8.24 2.73 4.14
N CYS A 16 -8.53 2.06 3.02
CA CYS A 16 -9.64 2.46 2.14
C CYS A 16 -10.97 2.50 2.90
N VAL A 17 -11.28 1.49 3.71
CA VAL A 17 -12.52 1.47 4.52
C VAL A 17 -12.58 2.65 5.49
N TRP A 18 -11.48 2.91 6.22
CA TRP A 18 -11.44 3.99 7.22
C TRP A 18 -11.45 5.40 6.60
N ASN A 19 -11.09 5.54 5.32
CA ASN A 19 -11.28 6.81 4.60
C ASN A 19 -12.76 7.12 4.35
N PHE A 20 -13.60 6.10 4.15
CA PHE A 20 -15.04 6.27 3.95
C PHE A 20 -15.83 6.32 5.25
N ALA A 21 -15.45 5.50 6.23
CA ALA A 21 -16.09 5.44 7.54
C ALA A 21 -15.03 5.64 8.63
N PRO A 22 -14.70 6.88 9.03
CA PRO A 22 -13.65 7.14 10.00
C PRO A 22 -13.89 6.43 11.33
N LYS A 23 -12.84 5.82 11.89
CA LYS A 23 -12.91 5.02 13.14
C LYS A 23 -13.48 5.76 14.35
N HIS A 24 -13.29 7.08 14.39
CA HIS A 24 -13.69 7.94 15.50
C HIS A 24 -15.12 8.47 15.33
N THR A 25 -15.79 8.14 14.22
CA THR A 25 -17.16 8.53 13.92
C THR A 25 -18.05 7.31 13.99
N PHE A 26 -19.17 7.42 14.69
CA PHE A 26 -20.17 6.36 14.68
C PHE A 26 -20.79 6.24 13.28
N ALA A 27 -20.61 5.07 12.66
CA ALA A 27 -21.27 4.71 11.41
C ALA A 27 -22.24 3.56 11.67
N GLY A 28 -23.50 3.72 11.23
CA GLY A 28 -24.47 2.62 11.27
C GLY A 28 -24.04 1.46 10.36
N LYS A 29 -24.58 0.27 10.60
CA LYS A 29 -24.26 -0.95 9.83
C LYS A 29 -24.31 -0.73 8.32
N ASN A 30 -25.39 -0.11 7.83
CA ASN A 30 -25.59 0.14 6.40
C ASN A 30 -24.49 1.05 5.81
N VAL A 31 -24.05 2.07 6.56
CA VAL A 31 -22.98 2.98 6.12
C VAL A 31 -21.65 2.23 6.04
N LEU A 32 -21.37 1.37 7.03
CA LEU A 32 -20.15 0.58 7.03
C LEU A 32 -20.13 -0.46 5.90
N GLU A 33 -21.27 -1.08 5.59
CA GLU A 33 -21.39 -2.01 4.45
C GLU A 33 -21.12 -1.30 3.12
N ILE A 34 -21.74 -0.14 2.89
CA ILE A 34 -21.48 0.68 1.69
C ILE A 34 -20.01 1.10 1.61
N ALA A 35 -19.45 1.61 2.71
CA ALA A 35 -18.05 2.01 2.79
C ALA A 35 -17.10 0.83 2.47
N THR A 36 -17.42 -0.37 2.95
CA THR A 36 -16.62 -1.57 2.72
C THR A 36 -16.70 -2.02 1.26
N CYS A 37 -17.89 -2.03 0.66
CA CYS A 37 -18.07 -2.36 -0.75
C CYS A 37 -17.33 -1.36 -1.66
N THR A 38 -17.48 -0.05 -1.41
CA THR A 38 -16.79 1.00 -2.17
C THR A 38 -15.27 0.90 -2.01
N ALA A 39 -14.78 0.65 -0.80
CA ALA A 39 -13.35 0.43 -0.55
C ALA A 39 -12.81 -0.78 -1.32
N ALA A 40 -13.57 -1.87 -1.41
CA ALA A 40 -13.19 -3.06 -2.18
C ALA A 40 -13.12 -2.76 -3.69
N CYS A 41 -14.07 -2.00 -4.24
CA CYS A 41 -14.03 -1.55 -5.62
C CYS A 41 -12.76 -0.74 -5.92
N ILE A 42 -12.48 0.28 -5.11
CA ILE A 42 -11.33 1.17 -5.31
C ILE A 42 -10.01 0.44 -5.14
N PHE A 43 -9.93 -0.48 -4.18
CA PHE A 43 -8.71 -1.24 -3.95
C PHE A 43 -8.39 -2.18 -5.12
N ASN A 44 -9.39 -2.87 -5.68
CA ASN A 44 -9.19 -3.87 -6.72
C ASN A 44 -9.16 -3.27 -8.13
N GLU A 45 -10.21 -2.55 -8.50
CA GLU A 45 -10.45 -2.11 -9.88
C GLU A 45 -10.27 -0.61 -10.08
N GLY A 46 -10.30 0.18 -8.99
CA GLY A 46 -10.18 1.64 -9.06
C GLY A 46 -11.53 2.34 -8.99
N PHE A 47 -11.63 3.53 -9.59
CA PHE A 47 -12.80 4.39 -9.50
C PHE A 47 -13.91 4.06 -10.51
N LEU A 48 -13.63 3.28 -11.55
CA LEU A 48 -14.63 2.91 -12.56
C LEU A 48 -15.90 2.26 -11.99
N PRO A 49 -15.84 1.26 -11.07
CA PRO A 49 -17.05 0.69 -10.48
C PRO A 49 -17.81 1.71 -9.62
N VAL A 50 -17.12 2.68 -9.01
CA VAL A 50 -17.73 3.75 -8.22
C VAL A 50 -18.55 4.68 -9.11
N LEU A 51 -17.99 5.07 -10.27
CA LEU A 51 -18.75 5.83 -11.28
C LEU A 51 -20.00 5.06 -11.74
N LYS A 52 -19.90 3.73 -11.90
CA LYS A 52 -21.05 2.91 -12.29
C LYS A 52 -22.14 2.87 -11.21
N VAL A 53 -21.75 2.78 -9.93
CA VAL A 53 -22.69 2.83 -8.81
C VAL A 53 -23.40 4.18 -8.76
N ILE A 54 -22.68 5.28 -8.96
CA ILE A 54 -23.24 6.64 -9.00
C ILE A 54 -24.22 6.80 -10.17
N GLU A 55 -23.89 6.26 -11.35
CA GLU A 55 -24.78 6.23 -12.51
C GLU A 55 -26.08 5.46 -12.23
N VAL A 56 -26.00 4.30 -11.56
CA VAL A 56 -27.17 3.50 -11.17
C VAL A 56 -28.06 4.24 -10.15
N MET A 57 -27.48 5.11 -9.32
CA MET A 57 -28.24 5.99 -8.42
C MET A 57 -28.90 7.17 -9.13
N GLY A 58 -28.79 7.28 -10.46
CA GLY A 58 -29.46 8.29 -11.28
C GLY A 58 -28.66 9.58 -11.46
N VAL A 59 -27.37 9.58 -11.10
CA VAL A 59 -26.49 10.73 -11.31
C VAL A 59 -25.79 10.59 -12.66
N THR A 60 -25.92 11.60 -13.51
CA THR A 60 -25.22 11.63 -14.80
C THR A 60 -23.72 11.84 -14.58
N ILE A 61 -22.90 10.93 -15.13
CA ILE A 61 -21.44 11.04 -15.09
C ILE A 61 -20.98 11.93 -16.25
N ASP A 62 -20.34 13.05 -15.92
CA ASP A 62 -19.73 13.93 -16.91
C ASP A 62 -18.32 13.45 -17.31
N GLN A 63 -17.76 14.09 -18.33
CA GLN A 63 -16.40 13.76 -18.78
C GLN A 63 -15.36 14.09 -17.70
N THR A 64 -15.56 15.17 -16.94
CA THR A 64 -14.66 15.57 -15.85
C THR A 64 -14.54 14.52 -14.75
N ALA A 65 -15.64 13.85 -14.39
CA ALA A 65 -15.65 12.76 -13.43
C ALA A 65 -14.88 11.53 -13.94
N ARG A 66 -14.97 11.25 -15.25
CA ARG A 66 -14.18 10.19 -15.88
C ARG A 66 -12.69 10.53 -15.90
N ASP A 67 -12.35 11.74 -16.33
CA ASP A 67 -10.96 12.21 -16.37
C ASP A 67 -10.32 12.21 -14.97
N TYR A 68 -11.10 12.57 -13.95
CA TYR A 68 -10.69 12.47 -12.56
C TYR A 68 -10.42 11.01 -12.14
N ALA A 69 -11.35 10.09 -12.44
CA ALA A 69 -11.19 8.68 -12.13
C ALA A 69 -9.92 8.10 -12.78
N ASP A 70 -9.71 8.39 -14.06
CA ASP A 70 -8.52 7.95 -14.80
C ASP A 70 -7.24 8.53 -14.19
N THR A 71 -7.24 9.80 -13.80
CA THR A 71 -6.08 10.45 -13.17
C THR A 71 -5.72 9.79 -11.84
N VAL A 72 -6.72 9.53 -11.00
CA VAL A 72 -6.52 8.90 -9.69
C VAL A 72 -6.07 7.44 -9.85
N ASP A 73 -6.67 6.69 -10.77
CA ASP A 73 -6.31 5.29 -11.00
C ASP A 73 -4.91 5.15 -11.59
N ASN A 74 -4.52 6.03 -12.52
CA ASN A 74 -3.15 6.09 -13.03
C ASN A 74 -2.13 6.38 -11.92
N ALA A 75 -2.43 7.34 -11.03
CA ALA A 75 -1.56 7.62 -9.89
C ALA A 75 -1.44 6.41 -8.94
N ARG A 76 -2.55 5.70 -8.69
CA ARG A 76 -2.58 4.46 -7.90
C ARG A 76 -1.70 3.37 -8.51
N ILE A 77 -1.82 3.14 -9.81
CA ILE A 77 -1.03 2.13 -10.54
C ILE A 77 0.45 2.48 -10.49
N LEU A 78 0.80 3.73 -10.78
CA LEU A 78 2.19 4.20 -10.73
C LEU A 78 2.82 4.00 -9.35
N GLU A 79 2.09 4.28 -8.27
CA GLU A 79 2.61 4.05 -6.91
C GLU A 79 2.75 2.55 -6.60
N ALA A 80 1.80 1.73 -7.02
CA ALA A 80 1.89 0.29 -6.88
C ALA A 80 3.11 -0.29 -7.62
N GLU A 81 3.40 0.20 -8.83
CA GLU A 81 4.57 -0.19 -9.62
C GLU A 81 5.88 0.24 -8.94
N LYS A 82 5.96 1.48 -8.42
CA LYS A 82 7.13 1.94 -7.64
C LYS A 82 7.36 1.06 -6.42
N THR A 83 6.30 0.76 -5.66
CA THR A 83 6.38 -0.10 -4.48
C THR A 83 6.79 -1.52 -4.85
N ALA A 84 6.26 -2.07 -5.95
CA ALA A 84 6.66 -3.37 -6.48
C ALA A 84 8.15 -3.39 -6.86
N GLN A 85 8.61 -2.38 -7.60
CA GLN A 85 10.01 -2.24 -8.01
C GLN A 85 10.95 -2.10 -6.79
N ALA A 86 10.58 -1.29 -5.80
CA ALA A 86 11.35 -1.15 -4.56
C ALA A 86 11.42 -2.47 -3.77
N ASN A 87 10.38 -3.29 -3.88
CA ASN A 87 10.28 -4.59 -3.21
C ASN A 87 10.86 -5.76 -4.02
N CYS A 88 11.29 -5.54 -5.26
CA CYS A 88 11.98 -6.54 -6.07
C CYS A 88 13.17 -7.15 -5.32
N LYS A 89 13.39 -8.45 -5.55
CA LYS A 89 14.45 -9.23 -4.89
C LYS A 89 15.81 -8.57 -5.08
N GLU A 90 16.09 -8.08 -6.27
CA GLU A 90 17.34 -7.39 -6.63
C GLU A 90 17.51 -6.08 -5.85
N ALA A 91 16.48 -5.22 -5.84
CA ALA A 91 16.48 -3.99 -5.04
C ALA A 91 16.67 -4.28 -3.53
N ARG A 92 16.12 -5.39 -3.03
CA ARG A 92 16.33 -5.84 -1.65
C ARG A 92 17.73 -6.36 -1.39
N ILE A 93 18.33 -7.11 -2.33
CA ILE A 93 19.70 -7.61 -2.23
C ILE A 93 20.68 -6.43 -2.24
N LEU A 94 20.51 -5.49 -3.17
CA LEU A 94 21.33 -4.29 -3.29
C LEU A 94 21.32 -3.46 -1.99
N ARG A 95 20.13 -3.25 -1.39
CA ARG A 95 20.00 -2.57 -0.08
C ARG A 95 20.69 -3.30 1.08
N ARG A 96 20.87 -4.62 0.98
CA ARG A 96 21.49 -5.45 2.03
C ARG A 96 22.98 -5.67 1.82
N ALA A 97 23.49 -5.55 0.60
CA ALA A 97 24.89 -5.81 0.27
C ALA A 97 25.89 -5.00 1.13
N PRO A 98 25.71 -3.69 1.37
CA PRO A 98 26.64 -2.93 2.22
C PRO A 98 26.60 -3.38 3.69
N LYS A 99 25.41 -3.75 4.21
CA LYS A 99 25.25 -4.25 5.59
C LYS A 99 25.90 -5.61 5.76
N LEU A 100 25.76 -6.49 4.77
CA LEU A 100 26.42 -7.80 4.71
C LEU A 100 27.94 -7.63 4.66
N LEU A 101 28.45 -6.76 3.79
CA LEU A 101 29.88 -6.50 3.67
C LEU A 101 30.46 -5.95 4.98
N LYS A 102 29.78 -4.98 5.60
CA LYS A 102 30.20 -4.43 6.90
C LYS A 102 30.22 -5.51 8.00
N MET A 103 29.22 -6.40 8.05
CA MET A 103 29.21 -7.52 9.00
C MET A 103 30.38 -8.50 8.77
N ILE A 104 30.69 -8.83 7.52
CA ILE A 104 31.78 -9.74 7.18
C ILE A 104 33.12 -9.15 7.60
N ILE A 105 33.36 -7.87 7.32
CA ILE A 105 34.59 -7.17 7.72
C ILE A 105 34.71 -7.13 9.25
N LEU A 106 33.63 -6.80 9.96
CA LEU A 106 33.62 -6.76 11.42
C LEU A 106 33.88 -8.13 12.06
N ARG A 107 33.36 -9.21 11.48
CA ARG A 107 33.68 -10.58 11.91
C ARG A 107 35.16 -10.88 11.70
N LYS A 108 35.68 -10.68 10.48
CA LYS A 108 37.11 -10.90 10.18
C LYS A 108 38.04 -10.12 11.10
N ARG A 109 37.69 -8.88 11.47
CA ARG A 109 38.47 -8.07 12.42
C ARG A 109 38.47 -8.66 13.84
N LYS A 110 37.33 -9.17 14.31
CA LYS A 110 37.27 -9.88 15.60
C LYS A 110 38.10 -11.16 15.56
N ASP A 111 37.99 -11.95 14.49
CA ASP A 111 38.70 -13.23 14.37
C ASP A 111 40.23 -13.02 14.31
N CYS A 112 40.71 -11.99 13.60
CA CYS A 112 42.12 -11.61 13.60
C CYS A 112 42.63 -11.15 14.97
N SER A 113 41.82 -10.40 15.73
CA SER A 113 42.21 -9.89 17.05
C SER A 113 42.30 -11.02 18.10
N MET A 114 41.53 -12.10 17.92
CA MET A 114 41.56 -13.28 18.80
C MET A 114 42.77 -14.20 18.56
N HIS A 115 43.46 -14.08 17.43
CA HIS A 115 44.67 -14.86 17.12
C HIS A 115 45.98 -14.12 17.43
N GLN A 116 45.88 -12.90 17.98
CA GLN A 116 47.03 -12.05 18.32
C GLN A 116 47.25 -11.90 19.84
N ALA A 117 46.55 -12.67 20.66
CA ALA A 117 46.69 -12.76 22.11
C ALA A 117 47.07 -14.20 22.51
#